data_AF-A0A9D6PRF7-F1
#
_entry.id   AF-A0A9D6PRF7-F1
#
_cell.length_a   1.000
_cell.length_b   1.000
_cell.length_c   1.000
_cell.angle_alpha   90.00
_cell.angle_beta   90.00
_cell.angle_gamma   90.00
#
_symmetry.space_group_name_H-M   'P 1'
#
loop_
_entity.id
_entity.type
_entity.pdbx_description
1 polymer ?
#
loop_
_entity_poly.entity_id
_entity_poly.type
_entity_poly.pdbx_seq_one_letter_code
_entity_poly.pdbx_strand_id
1 'polypeptide(L)' 'MHLTNHVLMKNWVQSWKRTGEILSRLKKDELHAMDTKMSIELLEDAFQSALFLRGPSNTSGLIEQQRLFQKLKW' A
#
# COMPACT_ATOMS: atom_id res chain seq x y z
N MET A 1 11.98 37.88 -15.99
CA MET A 1 11.69 36.99 -14.84
C MET A 1 10.76 35.80 -15.18
N HIS A 2 9.92 35.86 -16.23
CA HIS A 2 9.00 34.75 -16.57
C HIS A 2 9.65 33.51 -17.26
N LEU A 3 10.73 33.69 -18.00
CA LEU A 3 11.39 32.60 -18.75
C LEU A 3 12.05 31.55 -17.84
N THR A 4 12.56 31.97 -16.68
CA THR A 4 13.21 31.09 -15.70
C THR A 4 12.23 30.11 -15.06
N ASN A 5 11.00 30.53 -14.77
CA ASN A 5 9.97 29.65 -14.19
C ASN A 5 9.58 28.50 -15.12
N HIS A 6 9.49 28.77 -16.43
CA HIS A 6 9.11 27.74 -17.39
C HIS A 6 10.22 26.71 -17.60
N VAL A 7 11.49 27.13 -17.48
CA VAL A 7 12.66 26.23 -17.51
C VAL A 7 12.75 25.41 -16.24
N LEU A 8 12.55 26.02 -15.07
CA LEU A 8 12.52 25.32 -13.79
C LEU A 8 11.41 24.27 -13.74
N MET A 9 10.22 24.60 -14.23
CA MET A 9 9.10 23.66 -14.29
C MET A 9 9.38 22.49 -15.23
N LYS A 10 9.97 22.74 -16.40
CA LYS A 10 10.39 21.67 -17.31
C LYS A 10 11.44 20.76 -16.66
N ASN A 11 12.45 21.33 -16.01
CA ASN A 11 13.49 20.55 -15.34
C ASN A 11 12.92 19.72 -14.19
N TRP A 12 11.98 20.28 -13.42
CA TRP A 12 11.28 19.56 -12.36
C TRP A 12 10.51 18.35 -12.89
N VAL A 13 9.73 18.52 -13.96
CA VAL A 13 8.98 17.42 -14.60
C VAL A 13 9.93 16.35 -15.15
N GLN A 14 11.04 16.75 -15.78
CA GLN A 14 12.03 15.78 -16.30
C GLN A 14 12.73 15.03 -15.16
N SER A 15 13.04 15.71 -14.05
CA SER A 15 13.58 15.06 -12.85
C SER A 15 12.61 14.02 -12.31
N TRP A 16 11.31 14.33 -12.20
CA TRP A 16 10.32 13.35 -11.75
C TRP A 16 10.18 12.16 -12.69
N LYS A 17 10.23 12.39 -14.01
CA LYS A 17 10.20 11.29 -14.99
C LYS A 17 11.39 10.33 -14.78
N ARG A 18 12.61 10.88 -14.69
CA ARG A 18 13.82 10.09 -14.46
C ARG A 18 13.78 9.37 -13.10
N THR A 19 13.40 10.07 -12.04
CA THR A 19 13.29 9.48 -10.69
C THR A 19 12.26 8.37 -10.66
N GLY A 20 11.11 8.53 -11.33
CA GLY A 20 10.08 7.51 -11.42
C GLY A 20 10.58 6.22 -12.08
N GLU A 21 11.37 6.32 -13.15
CA GLU A 21 12.00 5.16 -13.79
C GLU A 21 12.99 4.44 -12.86
N ILE A 22 13.79 5.20 -12.10
CA ILE A 22 14.74 4.65 -11.12
C ILE A 22 13.98 3.93 -10.00
N LEU A 23 12.96 4.57 -9.42
CA LEU A 23 12.14 3.98 -8.36
C LEU A 23 11.42 2.71 -8.83
N SER A 24 10.97 2.69 -10.10
CA SER A 24 10.32 1.51 -10.66
C SER A 24 11.28 0.32 -10.77
N ARG A 25 12.55 0.57 -11.13
CA ARG A 25 13.60 -0.46 -11.15
C ARG A 25 13.92 -0.94 -9.74
N LEU A 26 14.17 -0.01 -8.82
CA LEU A 26 14.44 -0.33 -7.42
C LEU A 26 13.32 -1.17 -6.81
N LYS A 27 12.06 -0.77 -7.00
CA LYS A 27 10.91 -1.54 -6.52
C LYS A 27 10.89 -2.96 -7.10
N LYS A 28 11.22 -3.12 -8.37
CA LYS A 28 11.26 -4.45 -9.01
C LYS A 28 12.39 -5.31 -8.42
N ASP A 29 13.57 -4.73 -8.22
CA ASP A 29 14.72 -5.41 -7.65
C ASP A 29 14.44 -5.81 -6.18
N GLU A 30 13.85 -4.90 -5.40
CA GLU A 30 13.39 -5.18 -4.04
C GLU A 30 12.36 -6.31 -4.01
N LEU A 31 11.35 -6.29 -4.89
CA LEU A 31 10.35 -7.37 -4.97
C LEU A 31 10.96 -8.73 -5.34
N HIS A 32 11.99 -8.74 -6.19
CA HIS A 32 12.71 -9.99 -6.52
C HIS A 32 13.62 -10.46 -5.39
N ALA A 33 14.22 -9.54 -4.65
CA ALA A 33 15.07 -9.85 -3.51
C ALA A 33 14.27 -10.21 -2.24
N MET A 34 12.99 -9.81 -2.17
CA MET A 34 12.16 -10.02 -1.00
C MET A 34 11.74 -11.48 -0.87
N ASP A 35 12.24 -12.15 0.17
CA ASP A 35 11.70 -13.43 0.60
C ASP A 35 10.36 -13.21 1.32
N THR A 36 9.30 -13.19 0.51
CA THR A 36 7.94 -12.99 0.99
C THR A 36 7.53 -14.09 1.97
N LYS A 37 8.00 -15.33 1.75
CA LYS A 37 7.67 -16.46 2.62
C LYS A 37 8.30 -16.27 4.00
N MET A 38 9.58 -15.96 4.06
CA MET A 38 10.27 -15.66 5.31
C MET A 38 9.62 -14.47 6.03
N SER A 39 9.21 -13.43 5.28
CA SER A 39 8.55 -12.27 5.87
C SER A 39 7.20 -12.61 6.51
N ILE A 40 6.42 -13.50 5.89
CA ILE A 40 5.16 -14.02 6.46
C ILE A 40 5.46 -14.82 7.73
N GLU A 41 6.44 -15.73 7.69
CA GLU A 41 6.84 -16.54 8.85
C GLU A 41 7.27 -15.67 10.04
N LEU A 42 8.01 -14.58 9.79
CA LEU A 42 8.43 -13.64 10.83
C LEU A 42 7.27 -12.82 11.42
N LEU A 43 6.18 -12.63 10.67
CA LEU A 43 5.02 -11.85 11.11
C LEU A 43 3.91 -12.71 11.73
N GLU A 44 4.00 -14.04 11.63
CA GLU A 44 2.96 -14.98 12.06
C GLU A 44 2.63 -14.81 13.55
N ASP A 45 3.64 -14.79 14.42
CA ASP A 45 3.41 -14.67 15.88
C ASP A 45 2.75 -13.34 16.25
N ALA A 46 3.14 -12.24 15.58
CA ALA A 46 2.53 -10.94 15.80
C ALA A 46 1.07 -10.92 15.33
N PHE A 47 0.78 -11.56 14.20
CA PHE A 47 -0.57 -11.71 13.68
C PHE A 47 -1.45 -12.57 14.60
N GLN A 48 -0.97 -13.72 15.04
CA GLN A 48 -1.69 -14.61 15.96
C GLN A 48 -1.93 -13.93 17.31
N SER A 49 -0.95 -13.21 17.84
CA SER A 49 -1.10 -12.40 19.05
C SER A 49 -2.19 -11.34 18.89
N ALA A 50 -2.21 -10.63 17.75
CA ALA A 50 -3.24 -9.65 17.47
C ALA A 50 -4.64 -10.28 17.39
N LEU A 51 -4.79 -11.48 16.79
CA LEU A 51 -6.05 -12.21 16.77
C LEU A 51 -6.49 -12.67 18.17
N PHE A 52 -5.56 -13.17 18.98
CA PHE A 52 -5.85 -13.61 20.34
C PHE A 52 -6.30 -12.45 21.24
N LEU A 53 -5.62 -11.30 21.15
CA LEU A 53 -5.90 -10.12 21.97
C LEU A 53 -7.14 -9.36 21.48
N ARG A 54 -7.36 -9.30 20.17
CA ARG A 54 -8.48 -8.60 19.54
C ARG A 54 -9.61 -9.59 19.32
N GLY A 55 -10.32 -9.93 20.40
CA GLY A 55 -11.51 -10.78 20.34
C GLY A 55 -12.54 -10.33 19.28
N PRO A 56 -13.50 -11.20 18.91
CA PRO A 56 -14.46 -10.90 17.87
C PRO A 56 -15.24 -9.61 18.18
N SER A 57 -15.26 -8.69 17.22
CA SER A 57 -16.02 -7.45 17.31
C SER A 57 -17.35 -7.62 16.58
N ASN A 58 -18.43 -7.14 17.19
CA ASN A 58 -19.74 -7.01 16.53
C ASN A 58 -19.81 -5.78 15.62
N THR A 59 -18.70 -5.07 15.45
CA THR A 59 -18.58 -3.88 14.60
C THR A 59 -17.34 -3.99 13.73
N SER A 60 -17.55 -3.96 12.41
CA SER A 60 -16.50 -3.87 11.41
C SER A 60 -17.13 -3.43 10.08
N GLY A 61 -16.30 -3.01 9.13
CA GLY A 61 -16.78 -2.74 7.77
C GLY A 61 -17.47 -3.96 7.16
N LEU A 62 -16.98 -5.18 7.43
CA LEU A 62 -17.56 -6.42 6.94
C LEU A 62 -18.94 -6.72 7.55
N ILE A 63 -19.09 -6.53 8.86
CA ILE A 63 -20.38 -6.72 9.53
C ILE A 63 -21.40 -5.70 9.04
N GLU A 64 -20.98 -4.46 8.81
CA GLU A 64 -21.86 -3.44 8.24
C GLU A 64 -22.25 -3.76 6.79
N GLN A 65 -21.31 -4.25 5.96
CA GLN A 65 -21.61 -4.73 4.61
C GLN A 65 -22.62 -5.88 4.62
N GLN A 66 -22.44 -6.89 5.49
CA GLN A 66 -23.38 -8.00 5.65
C GLN A 66 -24.77 -7.49 6.04
N ARG A 67 -24.86 -6.55 6.99
CA ARG A 67 -26.11 -5.93 7.41
C ARG A 67 -26.79 -5.18 6.26
N LEU A 68 -26.02 -4.47 5.43
CA LEU A 68 -26.54 -3.76 4.27
C LEU A 68 -27.06 -4.74 3.20
N PHE A 69 -26.34 -5.83 2.91
CA PHE A 69 -26.79 -6.82 1.95
C PHE A 69 -28.06 -7.56 2.39
N GLN A 70 -28.18 -7.89 3.67
CA GLN A 70 -29.43 -8.46 4.21
C GLN A 70 -30.63 -7.53 4.01
N LYS A 71 -30.44 -6.21 4.11
CA LYS A 71 -31.51 -5.23 3.84
C LYS A 71 -31.87 -5.14 2.37
N LEU A 72 -30.89 -5.31 1.48
CA LEU A 72 -31.08 -5.23 0.03
C LEU A 72 -31.68 -6.50 -0.58
N LYS A 73 -31.83 -7.60 0.20
CA LYS A 73 -32.30 -8.92 -0.28
C LYS A 73 -31.57 -9.40 -1.54
N TRP A 74 -30.25 -9.25 -1.56
CA TRP A 74 -29.39 -9.87 -2.57
C TRP A 74 -29.28 -11.37 -2.35
#